data_AF-A0A0R2V297-F1
#
_entry.id   AF-A0A0R2V297-F1
#
_cell.length_a   1.000
_cell.length_b   1.000
_cell.length_c   1.000
_cell.angle_alpha   90.00
_cell.angle_beta   90.00
_cell.angle_gamma   90.00
#
_symmetry.space_group_name_H-M   'P 1'
#
loop_
_entity.id
_entity.type
_entity.pdbx_description
1 polymer ?
#
loop_
_entity_poly.entity_id
_entity_poly.type
_entity_poly.pdbx_seq_one_letter_code
_entity_poly.pdbx_strand_id
1 'polypeptide(L)'
;MMQKKYLNKIKNLPESVRQFGGLITTSIIVILSFAILNLYFGQGDELVKKMKIEEARIAQERKLSELISSLPSGILVTFDGTKHYKLSDELYEVVCKATKLIPQRAIMGANFLNFKAHQIYTMNGNLIDETFVKWDKEKNKCITGYTVSGNNVGVNETITVTGEVLSFLSTGIDTRVYFIKNF
;
A
#
# COMPACT_ATOMS: atom_id res chain seq x y z
N MET A 1 -2.41 -47.42 43.27
CA MET A 1 -3.23 -47.79 44.45
C MET A 1 -4.12 -46.63 44.97
N MET A 2 -3.73 -45.36 44.82
CA MET A 2 -4.51 -44.20 45.30
C MET A 2 -5.81 -43.92 44.52
N GLN A 3 -5.84 -43.99 43.18
CA GLN A 3 -7.02 -43.64 42.38
C GLN A 3 -8.29 -44.47 42.71
N LYS A 4 -8.15 -45.79 42.94
CA LYS A 4 -9.29 -46.65 43.29
C LYS A 4 -9.93 -46.28 44.65
N LYS A 5 -9.13 -45.80 45.62
CA LYS A 5 -9.60 -45.45 46.97
C LYS A 5 -10.41 -44.15 46.99
N TYR A 6 -10.05 -43.17 46.15
CA TYR A 6 -10.78 -41.91 46.00
C TYR A 6 -12.07 -42.07 45.18
N LEU A 7 -12.05 -42.85 44.09
CA LEU A 7 -13.24 -43.13 43.27
C LEU A 7 -14.33 -43.87 44.08
N ASN A 8 -13.95 -44.83 44.93
CA ASN A 8 -14.88 -45.51 45.82
C ASN A 8 -15.50 -44.57 46.87
N LYS A 9 -14.74 -43.57 47.34
CA LYS A 9 -15.23 -42.60 48.32
C LYS A 9 -16.27 -41.67 47.69
N ILE A 10 -16.08 -41.24 46.44
CA ILE A 10 -17.03 -40.43 45.67
C ILE A 10 -18.36 -41.16 45.41
N LYS A 11 -18.29 -42.49 45.23
CA LYS A 11 -19.47 -43.34 45.00
C LYS A 11 -20.32 -43.55 46.26
N ASN A 12 -19.73 -43.37 47.45
CA ASN A 12 -20.36 -43.51 48.77
C ASN A 12 -20.89 -42.18 49.35
N LEU A 13 -20.87 -41.07 48.59
CA LEU A 13 -21.46 -39.80 49.04
C LEU A 13 -22.99 -39.84 48.93
N PRO A 14 -23.71 -39.08 49.78
CA PRO A 14 -25.17 -38.98 49.73
C PRO A 14 -25.63 -38.55 48.33
N GLU A 15 -26.73 -39.13 47.86
CA GLU A 15 -27.23 -38.96 46.49
C GLU A 15 -27.44 -37.48 46.13
N SER A 16 -27.92 -36.68 47.09
CA SER A 16 -28.09 -35.23 46.98
C SER A 16 -26.76 -34.49 46.70
N VAL A 17 -25.67 -34.89 47.35
CA VAL A 17 -24.34 -34.28 47.17
C VAL A 17 -23.76 -34.66 45.81
N ARG A 18 -24.04 -35.87 45.34
CA ARG A 18 -23.60 -36.35 44.01
C ARG A 18 -24.34 -35.65 42.88
N GLN A 19 -25.65 -35.41 43.04
CA GLN A 19 -26.45 -34.61 42.10
C GLN A 19 -26.02 -33.14 42.06
N PHE A 20 -25.83 -32.50 43.21
CA PHE A 20 -25.32 -31.12 43.28
C PHE A 20 -23.92 -30.99 42.67
N GLY A 21 -23.01 -31.93 42.96
CA GLY A 21 -21.68 -31.96 42.37
C GLY A 21 -21.70 -32.12 40.84
N GLY A 22 -22.60 -32.97 40.33
CA GLY A 22 -22.82 -33.12 38.89
C GLY A 22 -23.32 -31.84 38.23
N LEU A 23 -24.27 -31.14 38.86
CA LEU A 23 -24.82 -29.88 38.38
C LEU A 23 -23.76 -28.77 38.32
N ILE A 24 -22.95 -28.64 39.39
CA ILE A 24 -21.85 -27.66 39.47
C ILE A 24 -20.79 -27.95 38.41
N THR A 25 -20.39 -29.22 38.27
CA THR A 25 -19.39 -29.64 37.26
C THR A 25 -19.87 -29.34 35.84
N THR A 26 -21.14 -29.66 35.54
CA THR A 26 -21.73 -29.40 34.22
C THR A 26 -21.79 -27.89 33.95
N SER A 27 -22.17 -27.09 34.93
CA SER A 27 -22.21 -25.63 34.81
C SER A 27 -20.84 -25.03 34.52
N ILE A 28 -19.79 -25.52 35.19
CA ILE A 28 -18.40 -25.10 34.95
C ILE A 28 -17.95 -25.45 33.53
N ILE A 29 -18.26 -26.66 33.05
CA ILE A 29 -17.92 -27.10 31.69
C ILE A 29 -18.59 -26.19 30.65
N VAL A 30 -19.87 -25.86 30.85
CA VAL A 30 -20.60 -24.97 29.95
C VAL A 30 -19.96 -23.57 29.92
N ILE A 31 -19.65 -23.00 31.09
CA ILE A 31 -19.02 -21.66 31.18
C ILE A 31 -17.64 -21.65 30.51
N LEU A 32 -16.82 -22.67 30.74
CA LEU A 32 -15.49 -22.79 30.12
C LEU A 32 -15.58 -22.93 28.59
N SER A 33 -16.56 -23.67 28.10
CA SER A 33 -16.80 -23.83 26.65
C SER A 33 -17.14 -22.48 26.01
N PHE A 34 -18.02 -21.69 26.63
CA PHE A 34 -18.35 -20.34 26.16
C PHE A 34 -17.16 -19.36 26.30
N ALA A 35 -16.33 -19.49 27.33
CA ALA A 35 -15.14 -18.66 27.50
C ALA A 35 -14.08 -18.91 26.40
N ILE A 36 -13.86 -20.18 26.03
CA ILE A 36 -12.96 -20.54 24.93
C ILE A 36 -13.50 -20.00 23.59
N LEU A 37 -14.80 -20.18 23.33
CA LEU A 37 -15.44 -19.61 22.14
C LEU A 37 -15.32 -18.07 22.10
N ASN A 38 -15.55 -17.38 23.21
CA ASN A 38 -15.40 -15.93 23.28
C ASN A 38 -13.96 -15.46 23.09
N LEU A 39 -12.95 -16.24 23.50
CA LEU A 39 -11.54 -15.93 23.22
C LEU A 39 -11.21 -16.03 21.72
N TYR A 40 -11.69 -17.08 21.04
CA TYR A 40 -11.43 -17.27 19.60
C TYR A 40 -12.24 -16.31 18.71
N PHE A 41 -13.51 -16.03 19.05
CA PHE A 41 -14.37 -15.14 18.25
C PHE A 41 -14.25 -13.66 18.64
N GLY A 42 -13.85 -13.34 19.88
CA GLY A 42 -13.69 -11.96 20.36
C GLY A 42 -12.48 -11.22 19.78
N GLN A 43 -11.52 -11.94 19.19
CA GLN A 43 -10.37 -11.36 18.47
C GLN A 43 -10.72 -10.93 17.03
N GLY A 44 -11.94 -11.19 16.56
CA GLY A 44 -12.41 -10.88 15.22
C GLY A 44 -12.56 -9.38 14.93
N ASP A 45 -12.83 -8.54 15.92
CA ASP A 45 -13.09 -7.11 15.69
C ASP A 45 -11.89 -6.35 15.13
N GLU A 46 -10.67 -6.68 15.58
CA GLU A 46 -9.45 -6.07 15.04
C GLU A 46 -9.17 -6.57 13.61
N LEU A 47 -9.39 -7.86 13.34
CA LEU A 47 -9.23 -8.45 12.03
C LEU A 47 -10.25 -7.87 11.04
N VAL A 48 -11.52 -7.72 11.44
CA VAL A 48 -12.59 -7.12 10.63
C VAL A 48 -12.29 -5.65 10.34
N LYS A 49 -11.75 -4.89 11.30
CA LYS A 49 -11.29 -3.51 11.05
C LYS A 49 -10.17 -3.48 10.01
N LYS A 50 -9.15 -4.33 10.14
CA LYS A 50 -8.06 -4.44 9.17
C LYS A 50 -8.56 -4.86 7.78
N MET A 51 -9.45 -5.84 7.70
CA MET A 51 -10.06 -6.29 6.44
C MET A 51 -10.87 -5.18 5.78
N LYS A 52 -11.72 -4.45 6.52
CA LYS A 52 -12.51 -3.33 5.97
C LYS A 52 -11.62 -2.21 5.40
N ILE A 53 -10.50 -1.91 6.04
CA ILE A 53 -9.54 -0.92 5.55
C ILE A 53 -8.90 -1.41 4.24
N GLU A 54 -8.52 -2.68 4.18
CA GLU A 54 -7.91 -3.26 2.99
C GLU A 54 -8.91 -3.39 1.83
N GLU A 55 -10.14 -3.80 2.10
CA GLU A 55 -11.23 -3.80 1.11
C GLU A 55 -11.49 -2.40 0.53
N ALA A 56 -11.49 -1.37 1.38
CA ALA A 56 -11.63 0.02 0.93
C ALA A 56 -10.46 0.44 0.03
N ARG A 57 -9.23 0.05 0.37
CA ARG A 57 -8.03 0.30 -0.44
C ARG A 57 -8.13 -0.38 -1.82
N ILE A 58 -8.52 -1.66 -1.85
CA ILE A 58 -8.71 -2.42 -3.09
C ILE A 58 -9.83 -1.82 -3.95
N ALA A 59 -10.94 -1.40 -3.33
CA ALA A 59 -12.03 -0.75 -4.04
C ALA A 59 -11.60 0.58 -4.69
N GLN A 60 -10.76 1.36 -4.00
CA GLN A 60 -10.18 2.58 -4.56
C GLN A 60 -9.22 2.28 -5.73
N GLU A 61 -8.34 1.29 -5.59
CA GLU A 61 -7.41 0.89 -6.67
C GLU A 61 -8.15 0.37 -7.92
N ARG A 62 -9.25 -0.36 -7.73
CA ARG A 62 -10.11 -0.80 -8.86
C ARG A 62 -10.75 0.36 -9.58
N LYS A 63 -11.38 1.30 -8.85
CA LYS A 63 -11.95 2.51 -9.44
C LYS A 63 -10.91 3.33 -10.20
N LEU A 64 -9.69 3.40 -9.66
CA LEU A 64 -8.58 4.10 -10.30
C LEU A 64 -8.17 3.41 -11.61
N SER A 65 -8.13 2.08 -11.61
CA SER A 65 -7.78 1.28 -12.79
C SER A 65 -8.84 1.39 -13.89
N GLU A 66 -10.11 1.41 -13.51
CA GLU A 66 -11.24 1.67 -14.43
C GLU A 66 -11.20 3.09 -15.02
N LEU A 67 -10.86 4.09 -14.20
CA LEU A 67 -10.66 5.46 -14.70
C LEU A 67 -9.49 5.53 -15.69
N ILE A 68 -8.36 4.87 -15.40
CA ILE A 68 -7.22 4.83 -16.32
C ILE A 68 -7.58 4.15 -17.64
N SER A 69 -8.32 3.03 -17.60
CA SER A 69 -8.71 2.31 -18.82
C SER A 69 -9.72 3.09 -19.67
N SER A 70 -10.47 4.02 -19.06
CA SER A 70 -11.36 4.93 -19.80
C SER A 70 -10.63 6.07 -20.50
N LEU A 71 -9.38 6.37 -20.12
CA LEU A 71 -8.60 7.44 -20.74
C LEU A 71 -8.14 7.03 -22.14
N PRO A 72 -8.10 7.97 -23.10
CA PRO A 72 -7.56 7.67 -24.41
C PRO A 72 -6.08 7.29 -24.30
N SER A 73 -5.69 6.29 -25.08
CA SER A 73 -4.27 5.95 -25.23
C SER A 73 -3.53 7.10 -25.91
N GLY A 74 -2.34 7.40 -25.42
CA GLY A 74 -1.50 8.49 -25.93
C GLY A 74 -1.09 9.49 -24.85
N ILE A 75 -0.64 10.66 -25.29
CA ILE A 75 -0.13 11.70 -24.40
C ILE A 75 -1.32 12.44 -23.77
N LEU A 76 -1.28 12.54 -22.45
CA LEU A 76 -2.20 13.28 -21.61
C LEU A 76 -1.50 14.52 -21.08
N VAL A 77 -2.11 15.69 -21.23
CA VAL A 77 -1.51 16.99 -20.83
C VAL A 77 -2.41 17.71 -19.84
N THR A 78 -1.82 18.63 -19.06
CA THR A 78 -2.55 19.49 -18.11
C THR A 78 -2.75 20.92 -18.59
N PHE A 79 -2.14 21.28 -19.72
CA PHE A 79 -2.12 22.65 -20.24
C PHE A 79 -2.77 22.75 -21.62
N ASP A 80 -3.31 23.93 -21.92
CA ASP A 80 -3.92 24.24 -23.21
C ASP A 80 -2.88 24.49 -24.30
N GLY A 81 -3.31 24.41 -25.57
CA GLY A 81 -2.48 24.72 -26.73
C GLY A 81 -1.79 23.53 -27.38
N THR A 82 -2.15 22.29 -27.01
CA THR A 82 -1.68 21.08 -27.69
C THR A 82 -2.85 20.33 -28.34
N LYS A 83 -2.53 19.44 -29.29
CA LYS A 83 -3.51 18.51 -29.89
C LYS A 83 -3.76 17.26 -29.02
N HIS A 84 -3.10 17.17 -27.86
CA HIS A 84 -3.17 16.03 -26.96
C HIS A 84 -4.40 16.09 -26.06
N TYR A 85 -4.76 14.97 -25.46
CA TYR A 85 -5.92 14.93 -24.57
C TYR A 85 -5.62 15.70 -23.29
N LYS A 86 -6.42 16.73 -23.02
CA LYS A 86 -6.28 17.55 -21.82
C LYS A 86 -7.02 16.90 -20.65
N LEU A 87 -6.31 16.70 -19.55
CA LEU A 87 -6.88 16.25 -18.28
C LEU A 87 -7.61 17.42 -17.59
N SER A 88 -8.78 17.13 -17.01
CA SER A 88 -9.37 18.01 -16.00
C SER A 88 -8.54 17.96 -14.71
N ASP A 89 -8.69 18.95 -13.83
CA ASP A 89 -7.93 19.00 -12.56
C ASP A 89 -8.19 17.75 -11.71
N GLU A 90 -9.43 17.26 -11.68
CA GLU A 90 -9.81 16.02 -11.00
C GLU A 90 -9.12 14.80 -11.62
N LEU A 91 -9.15 14.66 -12.96
CA LEU A 91 -8.48 13.57 -13.65
C LEU A 91 -6.96 13.66 -13.51
N TYR A 92 -6.39 14.86 -13.45
CA TYR A 92 -4.97 15.07 -13.24
C TYR A 92 -4.51 14.57 -11.87
N GLU A 93 -5.23 14.92 -10.79
CA GLU A 93 -4.92 14.43 -9.44
C GLU A 93 -5.00 12.89 -9.38
N VAL A 94 -6.06 12.33 -9.96
CA VAL A 94 -6.29 10.89 -10.03
C VAL A 94 -5.17 10.18 -10.79
N VAL A 95 -4.83 10.66 -11.99
CA VAL A 95 -3.75 10.12 -12.83
C VAL A 95 -2.39 10.24 -12.12
N CYS A 96 -2.12 11.36 -11.45
CA CYS A 96 -0.88 11.53 -10.70
C CYS A 96 -0.73 10.49 -9.58
N LYS A 97 -1.80 10.29 -8.78
CA LYS A 97 -1.80 9.29 -7.70
C LYS A 97 -1.69 7.86 -8.20
N ALA A 98 -2.21 7.59 -9.40
CA ALA A 98 -2.12 6.27 -10.03
C ALA A 98 -0.74 5.99 -10.62
N THR A 99 -0.11 7.02 -11.18
CA THR A 99 1.16 6.90 -11.89
C THR A 99 2.27 6.59 -10.89
N LYS A 100 2.85 5.40 -11.00
CA LYS A 100 4.02 4.98 -10.19
C LYS A 100 5.29 4.86 -11.02
N LEU A 101 5.15 4.77 -12.35
CA LEU A 101 6.23 4.46 -13.26
C LEU A 101 6.77 5.73 -13.92
N ILE A 102 8.07 5.94 -13.76
CA ILE A 102 8.82 6.98 -14.46
C ILE A 102 9.78 6.27 -15.41
N PRO A 103 9.54 6.31 -16.74
CA PRO A 103 10.41 5.67 -17.70
C PRO A 103 11.76 6.39 -17.77
N GLN A 104 12.84 5.66 -18.07
CA GLN A 104 14.19 6.25 -18.25
C GLN A 104 14.21 7.39 -19.26
N ARG A 105 13.38 7.33 -20.32
CA ARG A 105 13.22 8.43 -21.28
C ARG A 105 12.72 9.73 -20.61
N ALA A 106 11.77 9.63 -19.69
CA ALA A 106 11.28 10.81 -18.97
C ALA A 106 12.36 11.34 -18.03
N ILE A 107 13.17 10.46 -17.44
CA ILE A 107 14.31 10.82 -16.59
C ILE A 107 15.39 11.53 -17.40
N MET A 108 15.78 10.99 -18.56
CA MET A 108 16.70 11.65 -19.50
C MET A 108 16.11 12.92 -20.13
N GLY A 109 14.78 13.02 -20.24
CA GLY A 109 14.11 14.24 -20.71
C GLY A 109 14.07 15.33 -19.64
N ALA A 110 13.95 14.93 -18.37
CA ALA A 110 14.05 15.78 -17.20
C ALA A 110 15.50 16.25 -16.98
N ASN A 111 16.46 15.34 -17.16
CA ASN A 111 17.86 15.47 -16.79
C ASN A 111 18.72 15.55 -18.07
N PHE A 112 19.42 16.63 -18.36
CA PHE A 112 20.49 17.14 -17.49
C PHE A 112 20.61 18.66 -17.49
N LEU A 113 19.75 19.36 -16.76
CA LEU A 113 20.13 20.69 -16.26
C LEU A 113 21.07 20.56 -15.05
N ASN A 114 20.92 19.51 -14.22
CA ASN A 114 21.85 19.23 -13.14
C ASN A 114 23.02 18.37 -13.64
N PHE A 115 24.11 19.06 -14.02
CA PHE A 115 25.32 18.44 -14.56
C PHE A 115 25.96 17.40 -13.62
N LYS A 116 25.93 17.63 -12.30
CA LYS A 116 26.48 16.67 -11.33
C LYS A 116 25.68 15.37 -11.28
N ALA A 117 24.35 15.48 -11.27
CA ALA A 117 23.47 14.31 -11.35
C ALA A 117 23.72 13.50 -12.63
N HIS A 118 24.04 14.18 -13.75
CA HIS A 118 24.46 13.51 -14.98
C HIS A 118 25.69 12.66 -14.82
N GLN A 119 26.73 13.28 -14.30
CA GLN A 119 28.02 12.61 -14.17
C GLN A 119 27.87 11.39 -13.28
N ILE A 120 27.20 11.51 -12.14
CA ILE A 120 26.97 10.37 -11.24
C ILE A 120 26.15 9.28 -11.95
N TYR A 121 25.05 9.64 -12.63
CA TYR A 121 24.22 8.69 -13.37
C TYR A 121 24.98 7.96 -14.48
N THR A 122 25.90 8.64 -15.18
CA THR A 122 26.70 7.99 -16.22
C THR A 122 27.82 7.14 -15.63
N MET A 123 28.48 7.62 -14.58
CA MET A 123 29.54 6.89 -13.90
C MET A 123 29.01 5.62 -13.23
N ASN A 124 27.83 5.69 -12.60
CA ASN A 124 27.23 4.59 -11.85
C ASN A 124 26.56 3.51 -12.72
N GLY A 125 26.69 3.60 -14.06
CA GLY A 125 26.13 2.62 -15.00
C GLY A 125 24.65 2.84 -15.33
N ASN A 126 24.16 4.09 -15.29
CA ASN A 126 22.76 4.47 -15.54
C ASN A 126 21.79 3.91 -14.48
N LEU A 127 22.30 3.66 -13.27
CA LEU A 127 21.52 3.13 -12.16
C LEU A 127 20.77 4.24 -11.45
N ILE A 128 19.50 3.96 -11.14
CA ILE A 128 18.63 4.85 -10.37
C ILE A 128 18.21 4.08 -9.13
N ASP A 129 18.49 4.64 -7.97
CA ASP A 129 18.21 3.98 -6.70
C ASP A 129 16.72 4.00 -6.40
N GLU A 130 16.11 5.19 -6.51
CA GLU A 130 14.72 5.40 -6.17
C GLU A 130 14.06 6.37 -7.13
N THR A 131 12.77 6.18 -7.35
CA THR A 131 11.92 7.11 -8.10
C THR A 131 10.63 7.33 -7.33
N PHE A 132 10.04 8.52 -7.46
CA PHE A 132 8.77 8.81 -6.80
C PHE A 132 7.92 9.75 -7.64
N VAL A 133 6.61 9.53 -7.56
CA VAL A 133 5.57 10.43 -8.06
C VAL A 133 4.64 10.72 -6.89
N LYS A 134 4.38 12.00 -6.62
CA LYS A 134 3.61 12.47 -5.48
C LYS A 134 2.73 13.64 -5.90
N TRP A 135 1.50 13.64 -5.40
CA TRP A 135 0.61 14.79 -5.52
C TRP A 135 0.93 15.82 -4.44
N ASP A 136 1.30 17.03 -4.84
CA ASP A 136 1.48 18.19 -3.97
C ASP A 136 0.15 18.93 -3.85
N LYS A 137 -0.48 18.82 -2.68
CA LYS A 137 -1.78 19.45 -2.37
C LYS A 137 -1.68 20.96 -2.21
N GLU A 138 -0.51 21.50 -1.86
CA GLU A 138 -0.35 22.94 -1.67
C GLU A 138 -0.28 23.64 -3.03
N LYS A 139 0.38 23.00 -3.99
CA LYS A 139 0.54 23.53 -5.35
C LYS A 139 -0.49 23.02 -6.34
N ASN A 140 -1.32 22.04 -5.96
CA ASN A 140 -2.22 21.29 -6.84
C ASN A 140 -1.51 20.75 -8.09
N LYS A 141 -0.31 20.19 -7.86
CA LYS A 141 0.59 19.76 -8.93
C LYS A 141 1.17 18.40 -8.64
N CYS A 142 1.42 17.64 -9.69
CA CYS A 142 2.11 16.37 -9.60
C CYS A 142 3.62 16.59 -9.61
N ILE A 143 4.29 16.21 -8.53
CA ILE A 143 5.74 16.28 -8.38
C ILE A 143 6.32 14.89 -8.58
N THR A 144 7.41 14.82 -9.32
CA THR A 144 8.14 13.59 -9.57
C THR A 144 9.62 13.81 -9.33
N GLY A 145 10.33 12.75 -9.01
CA GLY A 145 11.76 12.82 -8.80
C GLY A 145 12.41 11.45 -8.81
N TYR A 146 13.73 11.47 -8.79
CA TYR A 146 14.55 10.29 -8.69
C TYR A 146 15.86 10.60 -7.98
N THR A 147 16.43 9.55 -7.39
CA THR A 147 17.69 9.60 -6.65
C THR A 147 18.75 8.82 -7.39
N VAL A 148 19.91 9.44 -7.59
CA VAL A 148 21.09 8.80 -8.15
C VAL A 148 22.20 8.79 -7.10
N SER A 149 22.87 7.66 -6.96
CA SER A 149 23.99 7.48 -6.04
C SER A 149 25.24 7.06 -6.78
N GLY A 150 26.38 7.63 -6.36
CA GLY A 150 27.71 7.23 -6.82
C GLY A 150 28.38 6.20 -5.92
N ASN A 151 27.70 5.70 -4.87
CA ASN A 151 28.31 4.83 -3.87
C ASN A 151 28.86 3.52 -4.48
N ASN A 152 28.20 3.03 -5.53
CA ASN A 152 28.63 1.82 -6.25
C ASN A 152 29.95 1.99 -7.03
N VAL A 153 30.38 3.23 -7.28
CA VAL A 153 31.62 3.58 -7.99
C VAL A 153 32.62 4.35 -7.13
N GLY A 154 32.44 4.34 -5.81
CA GLY A 154 33.35 4.96 -4.85
C GLY A 154 33.18 6.48 -4.71
N VAL A 155 32.09 7.05 -5.24
CA VAL A 155 31.74 8.47 -5.06
C VAL A 155 30.68 8.56 -3.97
N ASN A 156 31.00 9.15 -2.82
CA ASN A 156 30.06 9.32 -1.70
C ASN A 156 29.14 10.55 -1.93
N GLU A 157 28.48 10.60 -3.08
CA GLU A 157 27.48 11.61 -3.42
C GLU A 157 26.18 10.93 -3.84
N THR A 158 25.09 11.38 -3.21
CA THR A 158 23.73 11.02 -3.57
C THR A 158 22.98 12.31 -3.91
N ILE A 159 22.39 12.35 -5.10
CA ILE A 159 21.66 13.53 -5.59
C ILE A 159 20.21 13.13 -5.87
N THR A 160 19.28 13.85 -5.26
CA THR A 160 17.86 13.75 -5.57
C THR A 160 17.47 14.89 -6.49
N VAL A 161 16.93 14.55 -7.67
CA VAL A 161 16.40 15.52 -8.63
C VAL A 161 14.88 15.49 -8.54
N THR A 162 14.28 16.69 -8.53
CA THR A 162 12.82 16.87 -8.46
C THR A 162 12.33 17.79 -9.57
N GLY A 163 11.11 17.54 -10.04
CA GLY A 163 10.46 18.34 -11.07
C GLY A 163 8.95 18.16 -11.07
N GLU A 164 8.27 18.99 -11.86
CA GLU A 164 6.83 18.95 -12.07
C GLU A 164 6.48 18.05 -13.27
N VAL A 165 5.48 17.18 -13.13
CA VAL A 165 4.97 16.39 -14.27
C VAL A 165 4.08 17.27 -15.14
N LEU A 166 4.50 17.51 -16.38
CA LEU A 166 3.69 18.26 -17.36
C LEU A 166 2.78 17.36 -18.19
N SER A 167 3.17 16.11 -18.40
CA SER A 167 2.40 15.18 -19.22
C SER A 167 2.62 13.73 -18.81
N PHE A 168 1.60 12.93 -19.08
CA PHE A 168 1.59 11.48 -18.88
C PHE A 168 1.43 10.78 -20.21
N LEU A 169 1.87 9.53 -20.27
CA LEU A 169 1.60 8.62 -21.36
C LEU A 169 0.62 7.56 -20.83
N SER A 170 -0.58 7.53 -21.39
CA SER A 170 -1.53 6.44 -21.18
C SER A 170 -1.31 5.35 -22.21
N THR A 171 -1.13 4.12 -21.76
CA THR A 171 -1.10 2.94 -22.62
C THR A 171 -2.48 2.29 -22.75
N GLY A 172 -3.51 2.84 -22.07
CA GLY A 172 -4.82 2.20 -21.89
C GLY A 172 -4.85 1.14 -20.79
N ILE A 173 -3.69 0.73 -20.26
CA ILE A 173 -3.57 -0.22 -19.14
C ILE A 173 -2.92 0.48 -17.95
N ASP A 174 -1.85 1.22 -18.20
CA ASP A 174 -1.11 1.98 -17.21
C ASP A 174 -0.92 3.43 -17.66
N THR A 175 -0.56 4.26 -16.68
CA THR A 175 -0.10 5.63 -16.91
C THR A 175 1.36 5.74 -16.46
N ARG A 176 2.14 6.45 -17.27
CA ARG A 176 3.57 6.66 -17.04
C ARG A 176 3.87 8.14 -17.15
N VAL A 177 4.83 8.62 -16.37
CA VAL A 177 5.31 10.00 -16.54
C VAL A 177 5.93 10.14 -17.94
N TYR A 178 5.50 11.12 -18.73
CA TYR A 178 6.02 11.34 -20.08
C TYR A 178 7.06 12.46 -20.11
N PHE A 179 6.73 13.59 -19.49
CA PHE A 179 7.62 14.74 -19.44
C PHE A 179 7.64 15.37 -18.05
N ILE A 180 8.85 15.68 -17.60
CA ILE A 180 9.14 16.32 -16.32
C ILE A 180 9.77 17.68 -16.62
N LYS A 181 9.20 18.74 -16.06
CA LYS A 181 9.80 20.06 -16.04
C LYS A 181 10.60 20.20 -14.76
N ASN A 182 11.92 20.17 -14.88
CA ASN A 182 12.81 20.48 -13.77
C ASN A 182 12.88 22.00 -13.55
N PHE A 183 13.09 22.39 -12.29
CA PHE A 183 13.32 23.77 -11.87
C PHE A 183 14.81 24.04 -11.69
#